data_AF-A0A815G4X8-F1
#
_entry.id   AF-A0A815G4X8-F1
#
_cell.length_a   1.000
_cell.length_b   1.000
_cell.length_c   1.000
_cell.angle_alpha   90.00
_cell.angle_beta   90.00
_cell.angle_gamma   90.00
#
_symmetry.space_group_name_H-M   'P 1'
#
loop_
_entity.id
_entity.type
_entity.pdbx_description
1 polymer ?
#
loop_
_entity_poly.entity_id
_entity_poly.type
_entity_poly.pdbx_seq_one_letter_code
_entity_poly.pdbx_strand_id
1 'polypeptide(L)'
;MLINAAMLISMNIRSMLGDLYNQSFDSSWCIFSGYLALVLVGMLYWNFLNQAFYRLIRIVYSQNRRLQSVKLYIMLPFIELTIITSIVLCVLIPLNGVTYLPHDYFCCPTFTNIRGVLSGAVIVYLCLLCCISFIYMYITRFIRQQGNIPTLIIKQRQSRDLLIIRRILIIVNLLLILGIPGMVLIIMFGITGEENPLLARISYFPVSVSQMGLSIALLISIPQLKNIVLDLRKSTTVTVINRTVQGTIQMNTITGTQ
;
A
#
# COMPACT_ATOMS: atom_id res chain seq x y z
N MET A 1 -3.62 -0.42 -5.66
CA MET A 1 -3.97 0.43 -4.50
C MET A 1 -5.38 0.97 -4.59
N LEU A 2 -5.72 1.81 -5.58
CA LEU A 2 -7.11 2.31 -5.74
C LEU A 2 -8.15 1.19 -5.90
N ILE A 3 -7.85 0.16 -6.69
CA ILE A 3 -8.74 -1.01 -6.87
C ILE A 3 -9.00 -1.71 -5.52
N ASN A 4 -7.97 -1.83 -4.67
CA ASN A 4 -8.11 -2.44 -3.34
C ASN A 4 -9.01 -1.59 -2.44
N ALA A 5 -8.78 -0.27 -2.40
CA ALA A 5 -9.63 0.65 -1.65
C ALA A 5 -11.09 0.60 -2.13
N ALA A 6 -11.32 0.60 -3.45
CA ALA A 6 -12.65 0.49 -4.03
C ALA A 6 -13.35 -0.84 -3.67
N MET A 7 -12.61 -1.96 -3.70
CA MET A 7 -13.13 -3.26 -3.28
C MET A 7 -13.50 -3.28 -1.79
N LEU A 8 -12.64 -2.76 -0.93
CA LEU A 8 -12.92 -2.67 0.51
C LEU A 8 -14.13 -1.76 0.78
N ILE A 9 -14.24 -0.62 0.11
CA ILE A 9 -15.41 0.26 0.22
C ILE A 9 -16.67 -0.48 -0.25
N SER A 10 -16.60 -1.20 -1.37
CA SER A 10 -17.72 -2.01 -1.88
C SER A 10 -18.18 -3.07 -0.86
N MET A 11 -17.25 -3.74 -0.17
CA MET A 11 -17.59 -4.70 0.89
C MET A 11 -18.27 -4.04 2.09
N ASN A 12 -17.81 -2.85 2.50
CA ASN A 12 -18.44 -2.08 3.58
C ASN A 12 -19.85 -1.62 3.20
N ILE A 13 -20.05 -1.15 1.96
CA ILE A 13 -21.38 -0.77 1.44
C ILE A 13 -22.33 -1.97 1.45
N ARG A 14 -21.87 -3.16 1.02
CA ARG A 14 -22.68 -4.39 1.06
C ARG A 14 -23.09 -4.76 2.48
N SER A 15 -22.18 -4.65 3.44
CA SER A 15 -22.48 -4.91 4.85
C SER A 15 -23.57 -3.95 5.37
N MET A 16 -23.44 -2.64 5.09
CA MET A 16 -24.46 -1.64 5.45
C MET A 16 -25.82 -1.88 4.78
N LEU A 17 -25.83 -2.26 3.50
CA LEU A 17 -27.07 -2.60 2.80
C LEU A 17 -27.70 -3.87 3.36
N GLY A 18 -26.89 -4.86 3.74
CA GLY A 18 -27.33 -6.07 4.41
C GLY A 18 -28.05 -5.77 5.72
N ASP A 19 -27.50 -4.87 6.54
CA ASP A 19 -28.14 -4.43 7.79
C ASP A 19 -29.46 -3.69 7.55
N LEU A 20 -29.49 -2.79 6.55
CA LEU A 20 -30.63 -1.91 6.32
C LEU A 20 -31.84 -2.67 5.74
N TYR A 21 -31.59 -3.67 4.89
CA TYR A 21 -32.62 -4.41 4.16
C TYR A 21 -32.77 -5.87 4.60
N ASN A 22 -31.95 -6.34 5.55
CA ASN A 22 -31.87 -7.74 5.99
C ASN A 22 -31.73 -8.73 4.81
N GLN A 23 -30.96 -8.33 3.78
CA GLN A 23 -30.80 -9.11 2.56
C GLN A 23 -29.50 -9.93 2.60
N SER A 24 -29.62 -11.25 2.46
CA SER A 24 -28.46 -12.14 2.36
C SER A 24 -27.75 -12.00 1.01
N PHE A 25 -26.42 -11.87 1.01
CA PHE A 25 -25.58 -11.84 -0.20
C PHE A 25 -24.78 -13.13 -0.42
N ASP A 26 -25.28 -14.24 0.11
CA ASP A 26 -24.62 -15.56 -0.02
C ASP A 26 -24.63 -16.02 -1.48
N SER A 27 -23.51 -15.78 -2.16
CA SER A 27 -23.33 -16.04 -3.58
C SER A 27 -21.87 -16.36 -3.84
N SER A 28 -21.60 -17.16 -4.88
CA SER A 28 -20.23 -17.45 -5.31
C SER A 28 -19.43 -16.18 -5.61
N TRP A 29 -20.11 -15.10 -6.04
CA TRP A 29 -19.50 -13.79 -6.26
C TRP A 29 -19.00 -13.15 -4.97
N CYS A 30 -19.69 -13.32 -3.84
CA CYS A 30 -19.25 -12.84 -2.54
C CYS A 30 -17.96 -13.54 -2.12
N ILE A 31 -17.91 -14.87 -2.22
CA ILE A 31 -16.72 -15.67 -1.89
C ILE A 31 -15.54 -15.27 -2.78
N PHE A 32 -15.76 -15.19 -4.09
CA PHE A 32 -14.74 -14.73 -5.04
C PHE A 32 -14.22 -13.32 -4.71
N SER A 33 -15.12 -12.40 -4.39
CA SER A 33 -14.76 -11.03 -3.99
C SER A 33 -13.93 -11.01 -2.70
N GLY A 34 -14.22 -11.88 -1.73
CA GLY A 34 -13.44 -12.00 -0.49
C GLY A 34 -12.02 -12.49 -0.76
N TYR A 35 -11.86 -13.52 -1.62
CA TYR A 35 -10.55 -13.99 -2.06
C TYR A 35 -9.78 -12.90 -2.82
N LEU A 36 -10.45 -12.20 -3.73
CA LEU A 36 -9.84 -11.11 -4.49
C LEU A 36 -9.37 -9.97 -3.58
N ALA A 37 -10.13 -9.63 -2.53
CA ALA A 37 -9.73 -8.64 -1.54
C ALA A 37 -8.45 -9.06 -0.79
N LEU A 38 -8.36 -10.32 -0.33
CA LEU A 38 -7.16 -10.85 0.32
C LEU A 38 -5.94 -10.79 -0.58
N VAL A 39 -6.12 -11.14 -1.85
CA VAL A 39 -5.07 -11.06 -2.88
C VAL A 39 -4.58 -9.64 -3.06
N LEU A 40 -5.50 -8.67 -3.20
CA LEU A 40 -5.15 -7.27 -3.42
C LEU A 40 -4.44 -6.68 -2.20
N VAL A 41 -4.84 -7.06 -0.99
CA VAL A 41 -4.12 -6.73 0.25
C VAL A 41 -2.72 -7.35 0.25
N GLY A 42 -2.59 -8.63 -0.10
CA GLY A 42 -1.29 -9.29 -0.23
C GLY A 42 -0.37 -8.58 -1.24
N MET A 43 -0.88 -8.25 -2.42
CA MET A 43 -0.14 -7.50 -3.45
C MET A 43 0.40 -6.17 -2.92
N LEU A 44 -0.34 -5.49 -2.04
CA LEU A 44 0.11 -4.25 -1.43
C LEU A 44 1.34 -4.47 -0.54
N TYR A 45 1.38 -5.54 0.25
CA TYR A 45 2.56 -5.91 1.05
C TYR A 45 3.75 -6.32 0.16
N TRP A 46 3.53 -7.15 -0.86
CA TRP A 46 4.58 -7.56 -1.79
C TRP A 46 5.19 -6.37 -2.55
N ASN A 47 4.39 -5.37 -2.88
CA ASN A 47 4.89 -4.12 -3.45
C ASN A 47 5.88 -3.39 -2.52
N PHE A 48 5.69 -3.44 -1.20
CA PHE A 48 6.67 -2.88 -0.26
C PHE A 48 7.97 -3.69 -0.23
N LEU A 49 7.89 -5.01 -0.32
CA LEU A 49 9.07 -5.86 -0.42
C LEU A 49 9.86 -5.59 -1.69
N ASN A 50 9.18 -5.50 -2.84
CA ASN A 50 9.80 -5.09 -4.12
C ASN A 50 10.51 -3.76 -4.00
N GLN A 51 9.87 -2.76 -3.40
CA GLN A 51 10.50 -1.45 -3.18
C GLN A 51 11.76 -1.55 -2.31
N ALA A 52 11.76 -2.41 -1.28
CA ALA A 52 12.94 -2.66 -0.45
C ALA A 52 14.04 -3.38 -1.26
N PHE A 53 13.68 -4.39 -2.06
CA PHE A 53 14.60 -5.15 -2.89
C PHE A 53 15.25 -4.29 -3.99
N TYR A 54 14.48 -3.41 -4.63
CA TYR A 54 15.02 -2.45 -5.60
C TYR A 54 16.04 -1.49 -4.99
N ARG A 55 15.81 -1.06 -3.74
CA ARG A 55 16.79 -0.24 -3.01
C ARG A 55 18.04 -1.03 -2.67
N LEU A 56 17.87 -2.28 -2.26
CA LEU A 56 18.99 -3.18 -2.00
C LEU A 56 19.88 -3.31 -3.24
N ILE A 57 19.29 -3.62 -4.40
CA ILE A 57 20.03 -3.72 -5.67
C ILE A 57 20.73 -2.41 -6.00
N ARG A 58 20.02 -1.28 -5.90
CA ARG A 58 20.58 0.03 -6.27
C ARG A 58 21.72 0.48 -5.36
N ILE A 59 21.63 0.24 -4.05
CA ILE A 59 22.61 0.71 -3.06
C ILE A 59 23.81 -0.24 -3.00
N VAL A 60 23.55 -1.54 -2.85
CA VAL A 60 24.60 -2.55 -2.63
C VAL A 60 25.24 -2.97 -3.94
N TYR A 61 24.43 -3.25 -4.96
CA TYR A 61 24.87 -3.75 -6.27
C TYR A 61 24.93 -2.64 -7.32
N SER A 62 25.40 -1.45 -6.90
CA SER A 62 25.46 -0.27 -7.76
C SER A 62 26.33 -0.46 -9.03
N GLN A 63 27.31 -1.37 -8.99
CA GLN A 63 28.22 -1.65 -10.09
C GLN A 63 27.69 -2.67 -11.11
N ASN A 64 26.75 -3.54 -10.72
CA ASN A 64 26.26 -4.62 -11.57
C ASN A 64 25.15 -4.15 -12.52
N ARG A 65 25.52 -3.77 -13.75
CA ARG A 65 24.59 -3.28 -14.79
C ARG A 65 23.46 -4.26 -15.13
N ARG A 66 23.70 -5.58 -15.08
CA ARG A 66 22.68 -6.60 -15.40
C ARG A 66 21.49 -6.56 -14.43
N LEU A 67 21.78 -6.43 -13.13
CA LEU A 67 20.76 -6.34 -12.07
C LEU A 67 19.97 -5.02 -12.12
N GLN A 68 20.54 -3.98 -12.74
CA GLN A 68 19.88 -2.68 -12.91
C GLN A 68 19.10 -2.54 -14.22
N SER A 69 18.90 -3.63 -14.96
CA SER A 69 18.14 -3.57 -16.21
C SER A 69 16.67 -3.23 -15.94
N VAL A 70 16.13 -2.24 -16.66
CA VAL A 70 14.71 -1.83 -16.58
C VAL A 70 13.77 -3.02 -16.83
N LYS A 71 14.18 -3.95 -17.70
CA LYS A 71 13.44 -5.19 -17.97
C LYS A 71 13.22 -6.02 -16.70
N LEU A 72 14.24 -6.16 -15.84
CA LEU A 72 14.10 -6.90 -14.59
C LEU A 72 13.13 -6.19 -13.63
N TYR A 73 13.19 -4.87 -13.53
CA TYR A 73 12.25 -4.08 -12.71
C TYR A 73 10.80 -4.15 -13.17
N ILE A 74 10.55 -4.32 -14.48
CA ILE A 74 9.19 -4.49 -14.99
C ILE A 74 8.75 -5.94 -14.84
N MET A 75 9.63 -6.92 -15.09
CA MET A 75 9.27 -8.34 -15.02
C MET A 75 9.03 -8.81 -13.58
N LEU A 76 9.80 -8.32 -12.61
CA LEU A 76 9.73 -8.80 -11.22
C LEU A 76 8.32 -8.63 -10.61
N PRO A 77 7.64 -7.46 -10.70
CA PRO A 77 6.29 -7.30 -10.19
C PRO A 77 5.28 -8.17 -10.94
N PHE A 78 5.43 -8.38 -12.26
CA PHE A 78 4.52 -9.26 -13.01
C PHE A 78 4.68 -10.73 -12.63
N ILE A 79 5.92 -11.19 -12.45
CA ILE A 79 6.22 -12.55 -12.00
C ILE A 79 5.68 -12.76 -10.60
N GLU A 80 5.93 -11.82 -9.69
CA GLU A 80 5.38 -11.88 -8.33
C GLU A 80 3.85 -11.82 -8.35
N LEU A 81 3.25 -10.93 -9.14
CA LEU A 81 1.81 -10.84 -9.31
C LEU A 81 1.23 -12.18 -9.74
N THR A 82 1.80 -12.81 -10.74
CA THR A 82 1.24 -14.06 -11.29
C THR A 82 1.48 -15.24 -10.35
N ILE A 83 2.71 -15.40 -9.86
CA ILE A 83 3.11 -16.58 -9.08
C ILE A 83 2.54 -16.51 -7.67
N ILE A 84 2.71 -15.38 -6.98
CA ILE A 84 2.35 -15.27 -5.56
C ILE A 84 0.83 -15.25 -5.41
N THR A 85 0.13 -14.52 -6.26
CA THR A 85 -1.34 -14.50 -6.24
C THR A 85 -1.91 -15.89 -6.47
N SER A 86 -1.35 -16.62 -7.43
CA SER A 86 -1.80 -17.99 -7.72
C SER A 86 -1.49 -18.93 -6.56
N ILE A 87 -0.29 -18.88 -5.97
CA ILE A 87 0.09 -19.75 -4.85
C ILE A 87 -0.74 -19.43 -3.60
N VAL A 88 -0.89 -18.16 -3.23
CA VAL A 88 -1.64 -17.75 -2.04
C VAL A 88 -3.11 -18.13 -2.18
N LEU A 89 -3.73 -17.90 -3.34
CA LEU A 89 -5.09 -18.35 -3.62
C LEU A 89 -5.20 -19.88 -3.55
N CYS A 90 -4.29 -20.61 -4.19
CA CYS A 90 -4.30 -22.06 -4.20
C CYS A 90 -4.20 -22.70 -2.82
N VAL A 91 -3.51 -22.07 -1.86
CA VAL A 91 -3.42 -22.57 -0.48
C VAL A 91 -4.69 -22.25 0.31
N LEU A 92 -5.31 -21.08 0.11
CA LEU A 92 -6.47 -20.64 0.89
C LEU A 92 -7.79 -21.29 0.43
N ILE A 93 -7.92 -21.65 -0.85
CA ILE A 93 -9.12 -22.32 -1.40
C ILE A 93 -9.43 -23.66 -0.69
N PRO A 94 -8.52 -24.65 -0.62
CA PRO A 94 -8.81 -25.95 0.01
C PRO A 94 -9.02 -25.83 1.52
N LEU A 95 -8.55 -24.74 2.13
CA LEU A 95 -8.76 -24.49 3.55
C LEU A 95 -10.16 -23.96 3.86
N ASN A 96 -11.01 -23.62 2.88
CA ASN A 96 -12.22 -22.83 3.10
C ASN A 96 -11.88 -21.52 3.84
N GLY A 97 -10.82 -20.85 3.39
CA GLY A 97 -10.27 -19.67 4.05
C GLY A 97 -11.15 -18.42 3.96
N VAL A 98 -12.23 -18.45 3.17
CA VAL A 98 -13.22 -17.38 3.04
C VAL A 98 -14.61 -17.99 3.09
N THR A 99 -15.44 -17.53 4.01
CA THR A 99 -16.83 -17.96 4.17
C THR A 99 -17.75 -16.74 4.27
N TYR A 100 -19.03 -16.93 3.94
CA TYR A 100 -20.05 -15.91 4.15
C TYR A 100 -20.38 -15.82 5.64
N LEU A 101 -20.31 -14.62 6.22
CA LEU A 101 -20.71 -14.38 7.60
C LEU A 101 -22.15 -13.85 7.62
N PRO A 102 -23.13 -14.61 8.15
CA PRO A 102 -24.54 -14.24 8.08
C PRO A 102 -24.89 -13.00 8.90
N HIS A 103 -24.17 -12.74 9.99
CA HIS A 103 -24.37 -11.54 10.82
C HIS A 103 -23.79 -10.26 10.22
N ASP A 104 -22.88 -10.40 9.26
CA ASP A 104 -22.13 -9.27 8.71
C ASP A 104 -22.43 -8.98 7.24
N TYR A 105 -23.12 -9.90 6.56
CA TYR A 105 -23.54 -9.79 5.15
C TYR A 105 -22.37 -9.61 4.16
N PHE A 106 -21.16 -10.05 4.51
CA PHE A 106 -20.01 -10.10 3.61
C PHE A 106 -19.19 -11.39 3.76
N CYS A 107 -18.34 -11.66 2.78
CA CYS A 107 -17.46 -12.84 2.78
C CYS A 107 -16.05 -12.45 3.18
N CYS A 108 -15.52 -13.12 4.20
CA CYS A 108 -14.17 -12.90 4.71
C CYS A 108 -13.62 -14.17 5.36
N PRO A 109 -12.33 -14.19 5.74
CA PRO A 109 -11.80 -15.25 6.58
C PRO A 109 -12.52 -15.30 7.93
N THR A 110 -13.20 -16.40 8.19
CA THR A 110 -13.76 -16.70 9.52
C THR A 110 -12.65 -17.04 10.49
N PHE A 111 -12.79 -16.57 11.74
CA PHE A 111 -11.85 -16.87 12.82
C PHE A 111 -11.98 -18.33 13.29
N THR A 112 -13.13 -18.96 13.07
CA THR A 112 -13.32 -20.41 13.29
C THR A 112 -12.27 -21.26 12.56
N ASN A 113 -11.81 -20.80 11.40
CA ASN A 113 -10.75 -21.46 10.64
C ASN A 113 -9.37 -20.94 11.03
N ILE A 114 -8.95 -21.26 12.24
CA ILE A 114 -7.66 -20.83 12.82
C ILE A 114 -6.50 -21.17 11.88
N ARG A 115 -6.53 -22.32 11.19
CA ARG A 115 -5.46 -22.71 10.26
C ARG A 115 -5.38 -21.77 9.05
N GLY A 116 -6.52 -21.42 8.45
CA GLY A 116 -6.59 -20.45 7.35
C GLY A 116 -6.12 -19.07 7.78
N VAL A 117 -6.59 -18.59 8.94
CA VAL A 117 -6.21 -17.27 9.47
C VAL A 117 -4.72 -17.21 9.81
N LEU A 118 -4.19 -18.22 10.50
CA LEU A 118 -2.79 -18.22 10.95
C LEU A 118 -1.83 -18.38 9.76
N SER A 119 -2.15 -19.23 8.79
CA SER A 119 -1.37 -19.34 7.55
C SER A 119 -1.40 -18.05 6.75
N GLY A 120 -2.56 -17.42 6.61
CA GLY A 120 -2.70 -16.10 5.99
C GLY A 120 -1.87 -15.04 6.70
N ALA A 121 -1.96 -14.94 8.03
CA ALA A 121 -1.19 -13.99 8.83
C ALA A 121 0.33 -14.22 8.70
N VAL A 122 0.80 -15.47 8.74
CA VAL A 122 2.23 -15.77 8.62
C VAL A 122 2.74 -15.44 7.22
N ILE A 123 2.04 -15.88 6.17
CA ILE A 123 2.49 -15.74 4.78
C ILE A 123 2.37 -14.28 4.32
N VAL A 124 1.21 -13.65 4.54
CA VAL A 124 0.88 -12.32 4.00
C VAL A 124 1.45 -11.19 4.85
N TYR A 125 1.72 -11.43 6.14
CA TYR A 125 2.13 -10.37 7.04
C TYR A 125 3.50 -10.61 7.66
N LEU A 126 3.65 -11.64 8.48
CA LEU A 126 4.87 -11.84 9.29
C LEU A 126 6.10 -12.08 8.41
N CYS A 127 6.00 -12.97 7.42
CA CYS A 127 7.08 -13.29 6.49
C CYS A 127 7.56 -12.04 5.74
N LEU A 128 6.62 -11.26 5.19
CA LEU A 128 6.91 -10.02 4.48
C LEU A 128 7.59 -8.97 5.36
N LEU A 129 7.11 -8.80 6.59
CA LEU A 129 7.71 -7.88 7.54
C LEU A 129 9.13 -8.29 7.93
N CYS A 130 9.37 -9.58 8.18
CA CYS A 130 10.69 -10.11 8.45
C CYS A 130 11.65 -9.88 7.27
N CYS A 131 11.22 -10.17 6.05
CA CYS A 131 12.01 -9.95 4.84
C CYS A 131 12.36 -8.47 4.63
N ILE A 132 11.38 -7.57 4.76
CA ILE A 132 11.60 -6.12 4.64
C ILE A 132 12.58 -5.64 5.71
N SER A 133 12.39 -6.07 6.96
CA SER A 133 13.25 -5.70 8.08
C SER A 133 14.68 -6.18 7.87
N PHE A 134 14.85 -7.43 7.41
CA PHE A 134 16.15 -8.01 7.09
C PHE A 134 16.88 -7.22 5.99
N ILE A 135 16.18 -6.89 4.89
CA ILE A 135 16.75 -6.07 3.80
C ILE A 135 17.21 -4.71 4.32
N TYR A 136 16.39 -4.02 5.13
CA TYR A 136 16.78 -2.70 5.66
C TYR A 136 17.91 -2.75 6.68
N MET A 137 17.94 -3.77 7.54
CA MET A 137 19.08 -4.01 8.44
C MET A 137 20.37 -4.22 7.62
N TYR A 138 20.31 -5.01 6.56
CA TYR A 138 21.44 -5.26 5.67
C TYR A 138 21.92 -3.99 4.97
N ILE A 139 21.01 -3.23 4.34
CA ILE A 139 21.32 -1.93 3.71
C ILE A 139 21.97 -0.98 4.71
N THR A 140 21.43 -0.89 5.92
CA THR A 140 21.95 0.00 6.97
C THR A 140 23.36 -0.40 7.39
N ARG A 141 23.61 -1.71 7.57
CA ARG A 141 24.94 -2.24 7.89
C ARG A 141 25.94 -1.92 6.77
N PHE A 142 25.54 -2.09 5.52
CA PHE A 142 26.37 -1.78 4.35
C PHE A 142 26.72 -0.29 4.27
N ILE A 143 25.75 0.61 4.44
CA ILE A 143 25.99 2.07 4.43
C ILE A 143 26.94 2.47 5.56
N ARG A 144 26.79 1.91 6.77
CA ARG A 144 27.69 2.18 7.91
C ARG A 144 29.13 1.75 7.60
N GLN A 145 29.32 0.62 6.94
CA GLN A 145 30.65 0.15 6.54
C GLN A 145 31.30 1.06 5.49
N GLN A 146 30.51 1.63 4.57
CA GLN A 146 31.01 2.56 3.55
C GLN A 146 31.17 4.02 4.04
N GLY A 147 30.63 4.37 5.20
CA GLY A 147 30.65 5.74 5.75
C GLY A 147 32.06 6.30 6.02
N ASN A 148 33.08 5.44 6.05
CA ASN A 148 34.47 5.85 6.24
C ASN A 148 35.15 6.41 4.97
N ILE A 149 34.46 6.42 3.82
CA ILE A 149 34.99 6.98 2.57
C ILE A 149 34.65 8.48 2.49
N PRO A 150 35.64 9.39 2.47
CA PRO A 150 35.44 10.84 2.70
C PRO A 150 34.90 11.64 1.50
N THR A 151 34.20 11.02 0.54
CA THR A 151 33.71 11.75 -0.64
C THR A 151 32.37 12.44 -0.37
N LEU A 152 32.38 13.78 -0.49
CA LEU A 152 31.25 14.68 -0.20
C LEU A 152 29.98 14.35 -1.02
N ILE A 153 30.17 13.92 -2.28
CA ILE A 153 29.09 13.51 -3.19
C ILE A 153 28.40 12.22 -2.70
N ILE A 154 29.18 11.26 -2.19
CA ILE A 154 28.64 10.00 -1.65
C ILE A 154 27.83 10.30 -0.39
N LYS A 155 28.33 11.20 0.47
CA LYS A 155 27.64 11.60 1.70
C LYS A 155 26.27 12.26 1.45
N GLN A 156 26.17 13.12 0.42
CA GLN A 156 24.88 13.72 0.02
C GLN A 156 23.90 12.70 -0.55
N ARG A 157 24.38 11.71 -1.31
CA ARG A 157 23.51 10.63 -1.83
C ARG A 157 23.03 9.71 -0.71
N GLN A 158 23.91 9.36 0.22
CA GLN A 158 23.60 8.56 1.39
C GLN A 158 22.57 9.23 2.31
N SER A 159 22.68 10.54 2.57
CA SER A 159 21.70 11.26 3.41
C SER A 159 20.30 11.26 2.80
N ARG A 160 20.19 11.40 1.48
CA ARG A 160 18.92 11.25 0.75
C ARG A 160 18.37 9.84 0.88
N ASP A 161 19.19 8.82 0.64
CA ASP A 161 18.73 7.42 0.71
C ASP A 161 18.31 7.05 2.14
N LEU A 162 19.02 7.51 3.18
CA LEU A 162 18.66 7.36 4.59
C LEU A 162 17.34 8.03 4.94
N LEU A 163 17.08 9.25 4.44
CA LEU A 163 15.81 9.93 4.65
C LEU A 163 14.65 9.11 4.09
N ILE A 164 14.83 8.52 2.91
CA ILE A 164 13.78 7.70 2.31
C ILE A 164 13.63 6.36 3.05
N ILE A 165 14.73 5.73 3.50
CA ILE A 165 14.68 4.53 4.36
C ILE A 165 13.89 4.83 5.65
N ARG A 166 14.16 5.96 6.31
CA ARG A 166 13.43 6.40 7.52
C ARG A 166 11.94 6.52 7.26
N ARG A 167 11.53 7.11 6.13
CA ARG A 167 10.11 7.19 5.74
C ARG A 167 9.48 5.82 5.57
N ILE A 168 10.17 4.86 4.97
CA ILE A 168 9.63 3.50 4.80
C ILE A 168 9.56 2.78 6.13
N LEU A 169 10.55 2.92 7.01
CA LEU A 169 10.48 2.34 8.36
C LEU A 169 9.30 2.91 9.15
N ILE A 170 9.01 4.21 9.01
CA ILE A 170 7.81 4.82 9.61
C ILE A 170 6.55 4.17 9.04
N ILE A 171 6.46 4.03 7.71
CA ILE A 171 5.33 3.35 7.04
C ILE A 171 5.17 1.91 7.54
N VAL A 172 6.24 1.12 7.59
CA VAL A 172 6.21 -0.27 8.06
C VAL A 172 5.77 -0.34 9.52
N ASN A 173 6.25 0.56 10.39
CA ASN A 173 5.79 0.63 11.78
C ASN A 173 4.31 1.02 11.89
N LEU A 174 3.82 1.92 11.04
CA LEU A 174 2.39 2.25 10.99
C LEU A 174 1.56 1.04 10.55
N LEU A 175 2.03 0.25 9.58
CA LEU A 175 1.38 -1.01 9.19
C LEU A 175 1.41 -2.05 10.31
N LEU A 176 2.49 -2.10 11.11
CA LEU A 176 2.59 -2.92 12.32
C LEU A 176 1.50 -2.56 13.33
N ILE A 177 1.41 -1.28 13.68
CA ILE A 177 0.41 -0.79 14.65
C ILE A 177 -1.01 -1.04 14.14
N LEU A 178 -1.25 -0.87 12.85
CA LEU A 178 -2.55 -1.14 12.22
C LEU A 178 -2.94 -2.63 12.24
N GLY A 179 -1.97 -3.54 12.27
CA GLY A 179 -2.22 -4.98 12.37
C GLY A 179 -2.53 -5.47 13.79
N ILE A 180 -2.19 -4.68 14.82
CA ILE A 180 -2.39 -5.04 16.23
C ILE A 180 -3.87 -5.33 16.56
N PRO A 181 -4.85 -4.49 16.17
CA PRO A 181 -6.26 -4.78 16.40
C PRO A 181 -6.66 -6.17 15.89
N GLY A 182 -6.24 -6.55 14.68
CA GLY A 182 -6.54 -7.87 14.11
C GLY A 182 -5.98 -9.02 14.96
N MET A 183 -4.74 -8.87 15.46
CA MET A 183 -4.12 -9.86 16.36
C MET A 183 -4.86 -9.95 17.70
N VAL A 184 -5.29 -8.82 18.26
CA VAL A 184 -6.10 -8.77 19.49
C VAL A 184 -7.42 -9.51 19.28
N LEU A 185 -8.06 -9.38 18.10
CA LEU A 185 -9.30 -10.09 17.80
C LEU A 185 -9.11 -11.60 17.75
N ILE A 186 -8.02 -12.06 17.13
CA ILE A 186 -7.68 -13.48 17.07
C ILE A 186 -7.45 -14.04 18.47
N ILE A 187 -6.73 -13.30 19.33
CA ILE A 187 -6.49 -13.70 20.72
C ILE A 187 -7.80 -13.73 21.51
N MET A 188 -8.64 -12.70 21.36
CA MET A 188 -9.93 -12.61 22.04
C MET A 188 -10.82 -13.80 21.65
N PHE A 189 -10.94 -14.08 20.34
CA PHE A 189 -11.66 -15.25 19.85
C PHE A 189 -11.09 -16.57 20.39
N GLY A 190 -9.77 -16.69 20.49
CA GLY A 190 -9.11 -17.86 21.08
C GLY A 190 -9.43 -18.07 22.57
N ILE A 191 -9.76 -17.01 23.31
CA ILE A 191 -10.13 -17.06 24.73
C ILE A 191 -11.63 -17.27 24.91
N THR A 192 -12.47 -16.54 24.16
CA THR A 192 -13.94 -16.57 24.34
C THR A 192 -14.60 -17.71 23.59
N GLY A 193 -14.03 -18.17 22.47
CA GLY A 193 -14.66 -19.11 21.55
C GLY A 193 -15.81 -18.52 20.71
N GLU A 194 -16.08 -17.21 20.85
CA GLU A 194 -17.20 -16.53 20.19
C GLU A 194 -16.71 -15.41 19.28
N GLU A 195 -17.22 -15.37 18.05
CA GLU A 195 -16.97 -14.30 17.08
C GLU A 195 -17.88 -13.10 17.39
N ASN A 196 -17.31 -11.99 17.85
CA ASN A 196 -18.08 -10.76 18.06
C ASN A 196 -18.29 -10.03 16.72
N PRO A 197 -19.54 -9.89 16.20
CA PRO A 197 -19.81 -9.33 14.87
C PRO A 197 -19.38 -7.86 14.76
N LEU A 198 -19.61 -7.07 15.82
CA LEU A 198 -19.17 -5.67 15.87
C LEU A 198 -17.65 -5.53 15.73
N LEU A 199 -16.91 -6.50 16.26
CA LEU A 199 -15.46 -6.46 16.33
C LEU A 199 -14.83 -6.66 14.94
N ALA A 200 -15.42 -7.55 14.14
CA ALA A 200 -15.03 -7.75 12.74
C ALA A 200 -15.20 -6.44 11.95
N ARG A 201 -16.37 -5.80 12.00
CA ARG A 201 -16.63 -4.53 11.30
C ARG A 201 -15.69 -3.40 11.72
N ILE A 202 -15.47 -3.25 13.03
CA ILE A 202 -14.55 -2.24 13.58
C ILE A 202 -13.11 -2.49 13.13
N SER A 203 -12.70 -3.72 12.84
CA SER A 203 -11.33 -3.99 12.36
C SER A 203 -11.13 -3.63 10.89
N TYR A 204 -12.11 -3.89 10.02
CA TYR A 204 -11.95 -3.70 8.57
C TYR A 204 -12.02 -2.23 8.15
N PHE A 205 -12.82 -1.41 8.82
CA PHE A 205 -12.99 -0.01 8.45
C PHE A 205 -11.69 0.84 8.62
N PRO A 206 -11.00 0.82 9.78
CA PRO A 206 -9.72 1.51 9.96
C PRO A 206 -8.64 0.99 9.02
N VAL A 207 -8.62 -0.31 8.71
CA VAL A 207 -7.70 -0.90 7.74
C VAL A 207 -7.96 -0.33 6.33
N SER A 208 -9.21 -0.17 5.95
CA SER A 208 -9.59 0.41 4.65
C SER A 208 -9.18 1.88 4.54
N VAL A 209 -9.49 2.67 5.56
CA VAL A 209 -9.16 4.11 5.62
C VAL A 209 -7.65 4.32 5.63
N SER A 210 -6.92 3.54 6.43
CA SER A 210 -5.47 3.65 6.52
C SER A 210 -4.77 3.21 5.22
N GLN A 211 -5.26 2.18 4.53
CA GLN A 211 -4.75 1.79 3.21
C GLN A 211 -5.00 2.87 2.15
N MET A 212 -6.13 3.56 2.19
CA MET A 212 -6.39 4.70 1.32
C MET A 212 -5.42 5.85 1.63
N GLY A 213 -5.26 6.18 2.91
CA GLY A 213 -4.29 7.18 3.38
C GLY A 213 -2.86 6.84 2.97
N LEU A 214 -2.47 5.57 3.08
CA LEU A 214 -1.16 5.06 2.66
C LEU A 214 -0.94 5.22 1.15
N SER A 215 -1.96 4.90 0.35
CA SER A 215 -1.91 5.04 -1.11
C SER A 215 -1.70 6.49 -1.53
N ILE A 216 -2.41 7.42 -0.87
CA ILE A 216 -2.26 8.86 -1.07
C ILE A 216 -0.87 9.33 -0.61
N ALA A 217 -0.43 8.89 0.58
CA ALA A 217 0.87 9.25 1.14
C ALA A 217 2.03 8.79 0.25
N LEU A 218 1.93 7.60 -0.35
CA LEU A 218 2.91 7.08 -1.31
C LEU A 218 2.93 7.91 -2.59
N LEU A 219 1.75 8.26 -3.12
CA LEU A 219 1.63 9.10 -4.31
C LEU A 219 2.27 10.48 -4.10
N ILE A 220 2.05 11.10 -2.94
CA ILE A 220 2.67 12.38 -2.55
C ILE A 220 4.17 12.24 -2.29
N SER A 221 4.62 11.09 -1.79
CA SER A 221 6.02 10.84 -1.46
C SER A 221 6.93 10.66 -2.67
N ILE A 222 6.38 10.39 -3.86
CA ILE A 222 7.15 10.25 -5.10
C ILE A 222 7.62 11.64 -5.55
N PRO A 223 8.93 11.96 -5.48
CA PRO A 223 9.43 13.30 -5.77
C PRO A 223 9.23 13.68 -7.24
N GLN A 224 9.20 12.72 -8.16
CA GLN A 224 8.96 12.98 -9.58
C GLN A 224 7.54 13.51 -9.83
N LEU A 225 6.55 12.92 -9.14
CA LEU A 225 5.17 13.38 -9.26
C LEU A 225 5.01 14.77 -8.63
N LYS A 226 5.68 15.02 -7.50
CA LYS A 226 5.73 16.35 -6.89
C LYS A 226 6.31 17.40 -7.86
N ASN A 227 7.38 17.06 -8.58
CA ASN A 227 7.98 17.97 -9.56
C ASN A 227 7.05 18.24 -10.73
N ILE A 228 6.40 17.20 -11.29
CA ILE A 228 5.42 17.35 -12.38
C ILE A 228 4.24 18.23 -11.94
N VAL A 229 3.70 18.02 -10.73
CA VAL A 229 2.59 18.81 -10.18
C VAL A 229 3.02 20.27 -9.93
N LEU A 230 4.24 20.49 -9.44
CA LEU A 230 4.78 21.84 -9.25
C LEU A 230 5.00 22.55 -10.58
N ASP A 231 5.46 21.85 -11.61
CA ASP A 231 5.65 22.39 -12.95
C ASP A 231 4.31 22.74 -13.61
N LEU A 232 3.29 21.87 -13.46
CA LEU A 232 1.93 22.17 -13.92
C LEU A 232 1.37 23.42 -13.22
N ARG A 233 1.54 23.54 -11.90
CA ARG A 233 1.08 24.71 -11.13
C ARG A 233 1.79 26.00 -11.54
N LYS A 234 3.09 25.95 -11.82
CA LYS A 234 3.85 27.10 -12.32
C LYS A 234 3.36 27.55 -13.71
N SER A 235 3.11 26.61 -14.62
CA SER A 235 2.58 26.91 -15.96
C SER A 235 1.21 27.58 -15.93
N THR A 236 0.32 27.22 -14.99
CA THR A 236 -0.97 27.90 -14.80
C THR A 236 -0.82 29.32 -14.26
N THR A 237 0.24 29.61 -13.50
CA THR A 237 0.46 30.95 -12.92
C THR A 237 0.99 31.94 -13.96
N VAL A 238 1.85 31.48 -14.87
CA VAL A 238 2.45 32.34 -15.93
C VAL A 238 1.42 32.75 -16.98
N THR A 239 0.43 31.90 -17.28
CA THR A 239 -0.63 32.21 -18.26
C THR A 239 -1.66 33.22 -17.75
N VAL A 240 -1.90 33.28 -16.43
CA VAL A 240 -2.83 34.26 -15.84
C VAL A 240 -2.21 35.66 -15.83
N ILE A 241 -0.92 35.79 -15.50
CA ILE A 241 -0.25 37.10 -15.41
C ILE A 241 -0.22 37.79 -16.78
N ASN A 242 0.09 37.08 -17.86
CA ASN A 242 0.12 37.65 -19.21
C ASN A 242 -1.24 38.16 -19.70
N ARG A 243 -2.36 37.53 -19.28
CA ARG A 243 -3.70 38.03 -19.64
C ARG A 243 -4.10 39.28 -18.87
N THR A 244 -3.75 39.39 -17.59
CA THR A 244 -3.96 40.63 -16.83
C THR A 244 -3.13 41.78 -17.39
N VAL A 245 -1.86 41.55 -17.75
CA VAL A 245 -1.00 42.62 -18.28
C VAL A 245 -1.47 43.08 -19.67
N GLN A 246 -1.91 42.19 -20.56
CA GLN A 246 -2.50 42.62 -21.84
C GLN A 246 -3.84 43.36 -21.67
N GLY A 247 -4.66 42.99 -20.69
CA GLY A 247 -5.90 43.71 -20.37
C GLY A 247 -5.65 45.14 -19.83
N THR A 248 -4.64 45.34 -18.98
CA THR A 248 -4.31 46.67 -18.45
C THR A 248 -3.68 47.58 -19.49
N ILE A 249 -2.87 47.04 -20.41
CA ILE A 249 -2.26 47.84 -21.49
C ILE A 249 -3.32 48.31 -22.48
N GLN A 250 -4.34 47.51 -22.79
CA GLN A 250 -5.41 47.95 -23.71
C GLN A 250 -6.36 48.99 -23.09
N MET A 251 -6.53 49.05 -21.77
CA MET A 251 -7.36 50.07 -21.12
C MET A 251 -6.71 51.46 -21.07
N ASN A 252 -5.38 51.54 -21.03
CA ASN A 252 -4.67 52.83 -20.99
C ASN A 252 -4.47 53.49 -22.36
N THR A 253 -4.64 52.76 -23.46
CA THR A 253 -4.52 53.32 -24.82
C THR A 253 -5.80 54.01 -25.30
N ILE A 254 -6.94 53.85 -24.60
CA ILE A 254 -8.24 54.38 -25.02
C ILE A 254 -8.57 55.74 -24.36
N THR A 255 -7.80 56.17 -23.36
CA THR A 255 -8.03 57.44 -22.63
C THR A 255 -7.13 58.61 -23.04
N GLY A 256 -6.31 58.45 -24.09
CA GLY A 256 -5.30 59.42 -24.51
C GLY A 256 -5.50 60.03 -25.89
N THR A 257 -6.73 60.42 -26.25
CA THR A 257 -6.98 61.30 -27.42
C THR A 257 -8.07 62.30 -27.08
N GLN A 258 -7.67 63.41 -26.46
CA GLN A 258 -8.35 64.70 -26.51
C GLN A 258 -7.32 65.76 -26.88
#